data_AF-A0A970QB01-F1
#
_entry.id   AF-A0A970QB01-F1
#
_cell.length_a   1.000
_cell.length_b   1.000
_cell.length_c   1.000
_cell.angle_alpha   90.00
_cell.angle_beta   90.00
_cell.angle_gamma   90.00
#
_symmetry.space_group_name_H-M   'P 1'
#
loop_
_entity.id
_entity.type
_entity.pdbx_description
1 polymer ?
#
loop_
_entity_poly.entity_id
_entity_poly.type
_entity_poly.pdbx_seq_one_letter_code
_entity_poly.pdbx_strand_id
1 'polypeptide(L)'
;MGIIVIEGGGTHTRAAQYDGQGKVVAECSGGASNPVSLGVSASVASIAGLVQDCCAPTDSSADLLFAALAGAANTAIQEAVAEGLAALLPETTLWISTDLHPLL
;
A
#
# COMPACT_ATOMS: atom_id res chain seq x y z
N MET A 1 -5.71 12.88 -11.19
CA MET A 1 -4.88 12.57 -10.02
C MET A 1 -5.52 11.39 -9.31
N GLY A 2 -4.88 10.23 -9.33
CA GLY A 2 -5.34 9.00 -8.66
C GLY A 2 -4.60 8.81 -7.34
N ILE A 3 -5.34 8.57 -6.26
CA ILE A 3 -4.77 8.33 -4.93
C ILE A 3 -5.14 6.92 -4.52
N ILE A 4 -4.16 6.13 -4.07
CA ILE A 4 -4.43 4.84 -3.43
C ILE A 4 -4.13 4.94 -1.93
N VAL A 5 -5.06 4.46 -1.13
CA VAL A 5 -4.89 4.30 0.31
C VAL A 5 -4.93 2.83 0.65
N ILE A 6 -3.96 2.36 1.41
CA ILE A 6 -3.78 0.97 1.81
C ILE A 6 -3.78 0.87 3.34
N GLU A 7 -4.55 -0.07 3.85
CA GLU A 7 -4.49 -0.53 5.23
C GLU A 7 -4.19 -2.03 5.20
N GLY A 8 -3.16 -2.48 5.92
CA GLY A 8 -2.76 -3.88 5.84
C GLY A 8 -1.94 -4.38 7.00
N GLY A 9 -1.88 -5.70 7.13
CA GLY A 9 -1.16 -6.31 8.22
C GLY A 9 -1.00 -7.82 8.11
N GLY A 10 -1.25 -8.52 9.21
CA GLY A 10 -0.87 -9.93 9.36
C GLY A 10 -1.69 -10.92 8.54
N THR A 11 -2.95 -10.60 8.21
CA THR A 11 -3.87 -11.55 7.54
C THR A 11 -4.52 -10.99 6.29
N HIS A 12 -4.79 -9.68 6.27
CA HIS A 12 -5.49 -9.01 5.19
C HIS A 12 -4.86 -7.65 4.91
N THR A 13 -5.03 -7.22 3.66
CA THR A 13 -4.68 -5.89 3.18
C THR A 13 -5.81 -5.39 2.32
N ARG A 14 -6.20 -4.13 2.49
CA ARG A 14 -7.27 -3.47 1.76
C ARG A 14 -6.70 -2.25 1.07
N ALA A 15 -7.19 -1.97 -0.13
CA ALA A 15 -6.86 -0.78 -0.88
C ALA A 15 -8.14 -0.11 -1.39
N ALA A 16 -8.13 1.22 -1.43
CA ALA A 16 -9.14 2.01 -2.10
C ALA A 16 -8.46 3.02 -3.02
N GLN A 17 -8.94 3.09 -4.27
CA GLN A 17 -8.54 4.12 -5.22
C GLN A 17 -9.54 5.27 -5.17
N TYR A 18 -9.03 6.49 -5.04
CA TYR A 18 -9.78 7.73 -5.06
C TYR A 18 -9.45 8.53 -6.31
N ASP A 19 -10.47 9.18 -6.88
CA ASP A 19 -10.29 10.16 -7.93
C ASP A 19 -9.85 11.54 -7.38
N GLY A 20 -9.62 12.49 -8.29
CA GLY A 20 -9.21 13.86 -7.93
C GLY A 20 -10.28 14.67 -7.17
N GLN A 21 -11.49 14.14 -6.99
CA GLN A 21 -12.56 14.74 -6.20
C GLN A 21 -12.71 14.06 -4.81
N GLY A 22 -11.87 13.08 -4.51
CA GLY A 22 -11.92 12.32 -3.26
C GLY A 22 -13.04 11.27 -3.24
N LYS A 23 -13.59 10.89 -4.39
CA LYS A 23 -14.56 9.80 -4.48
C LYS A 23 -13.86 8.47 -4.67
N VAL A 24 -14.29 7.45 -3.94
CA VAL A 24 -13.83 6.06 -4.15
C VAL A 24 -14.32 5.57 -5.52
N VAL A 25 -13.38 5.13 -6.35
CA VAL A 25 -13.64 4.58 -7.69
C VAL A 25 -13.37 3.08 -7.79
N ALA A 26 -12.56 2.53 -6.89
CA ALA A 26 -12.31 1.10 -6.78
C ALA A 26 -11.93 0.72 -5.32
N GLU A 27 -12.28 -0.50 -4.92
CA GLU A 27 -11.85 -1.12 -3.65
C GLU A 27 -11.34 -2.54 -3.94
N CYS A 28 -10.25 -2.92 -3.28
CA CYS A 28 -9.62 -4.23 -3.44
C CYS A 28 -9.18 -4.79 -2.10
N SER A 29 -9.04 -6.11 -2.06
CA SER A 29 -8.52 -6.82 -0.89
C SER A 29 -7.54 -7.90 -1.31
N GLY A 30 -6.46 -8.03 -0.54
CA GLY A 30 -5.46 -9.06 -0.68
C GLY A 30 -5.17 -9.78 0.63
N GLY A 31 -4.18 -10.68 0.58
CA GLY A 31 -3.66 -11.38 1.75
C GLY A 31 -2.81 -10.47 2.64
N ALA A 32 -1.94 -11.07 3.43
CA ALA A 32 -1.08 -10.36 4.37
C ALA A 32 -0.06 -9.43 3.67
N SER A 33 0.32 -8.36 4.37
CA SER A 33 1.35 -7.40 3.94
C SER A 33 2.19 -6.86 5.11
N ASN A 34 2.30 -7.60 6.22
CA ASN A 34 3.17 -7.22 7.33
C ASN A 34 4.65 -7.48 6.95
N PRO A 35 5.51 -6.45 6.81
CA PRO A 35 6.90 -6.62 6.37
C PRO A 35 7.80 -7.31 7.40
N VAL A 36 7.43 -7.30 8.69
CA VAL A 36 8.19 -7.99 9.74
C VAL A 36 7.86 -9.49 9.75
N SER A 37 6.58 -9.85 9.54
CA SER A 37 6.16 -11.25 9.53
C SER A 37 6.46 -11.96 8.21
N LEU A 38 6.29 -11.28 7.07
CA LEU A 38 6.49 -11.86 5.74
C LEU A 38 7.90 -11.65 5.18
N GLY A 39 8.63 -10.68 5.72
CA GLY A 39 9.81 -10.10 5.08
C GLY A 39 9.42 -9.00 4.08
N VAL A 40 10.31 -8.00 3.97
CA VAL A 40 10.08 -6.78 3.16
C VAL A 40 9.75 -7.12 1.71
N SER A 41 10.52 -8.00 1.07
CA SER A 41 10.33 -8.32 -0.36
C SER A 41 8.96 -8.94 -0.66
N ALA A 42 8.50 -9.88 0.16
CA ALA A 42 7.18 -10.49 -0.01
C ALA A 42 6.04 -9.50 0.28
N SER A 43 6.22 -8.63 1.28
CA SER A 43 5.29 -7.54 1.57
C SER A 43 5.16 -6.56 0.40
N VAL A 44 6.28 -6.15 -0.20
CA VAL A 44 6.33 -5.27 -1.36
C VAL A 44 5.60 -5.89 -2.56
N ALA A 45 5.86 -7.17 -2.86
CA ALA A 45 5.19 -7.88 -3.94
C ALA A 45 3.67 -7.97 -3.73
N SER A 46 3.24 -8.26 -2.49
CA SER A 46 1.82 -8.31 -2.11
C SER A 46 1.12 -6.96 -2.34
N ILE A 47 1.74 -5.87 -1.87
CA ILE A 47 1.19 -4.51 -2.02
C ILE A 47 1.15 -4.08 -3.48
N ALA A 48 2.22 -4.31 -4.24
CA ALA A 48 2.28 -3.95 -5.66
C ALA A 48 1.23 -4.70 -6.49
N GLY A 49 1.01 -5.99 -6.21
CA GLY A 49 -0.07 -6.76 -6.84
C GLY A 49 -1.44 -6.19 -6.54
N LEU A 50 -1.72 -5.86 -5.27
CA LEU A 50 -2.98 -5.26 -4.87
C LEU A 50 -3.24 -3.90 -5.54
N VAL A 51 -2.19 -3.09 -5.71
CA VAL A 51 -2.27 -1.80 -6.43
C VAL A 51 -2.64 -2.02 -7.89
N GLN A 52 -2.01 -2.99 -8.56
CA GLN A 52 -2.31 -3.32 -9.96
C GLN A 52 -3.77 -3.78 -10.11
N ASP A 53 -4.24 -4.65 -9.21
CA ASP A 53 -5.62 -5.13 -9.20
C ASP A 53 -6.62 -3.97 -9.00
N CYS A 54 -6.25 -2.94 -8.24
CA CYS A 54 -7.09 -1.76 -8.00
C CYS A 54 -7.06 -0.72 -9.11
N CYS A 55 -5.97 -0.62 -9.86
CA CYS A 55 -5.86 0.27 -11.02
C CYS A 55 -6.46 -0.33 -12.30
N ALA A 56 -6.43 -1.67 -12.46
CA ALA A 56 -6.89 -2.34 -13.68
C ALA A 56 -8.33 -1.97 -14.13
N PRO A 57 -9.31 -1.75 -13.22
CA PRO A 57 -10.68 -1.41 -13.62
C PRO A 57 -10.87 0.03 -14.11
N THR A 58 -9.94 0.94 -13.83
CA THR A 58 -10.13 2.39 -14.01
C THR A 58 -9.26 2.99 -15.12
N ASP A 59 -8.37 2.19 -15.74
CA ASP A 59 -7.36 2.64 -16.71
C ASP A 59 -6.52 3.84 -16.18
N SER A 60 -6.45 3.96 -14.84
CA SER A 60 -5.82 5.07 -14.13
C SER A 60 -4.61 4.58 -13.34
N SER A 61 -3.53 5.35 -13.40
CA SER A 61 -2.36 5.17 -12.53
C SER A 61 -2.63 5.65 -11.09
N ALA A 62 -1.79 5.20 -10.16
CA ALA A 62 -1.68 5.77 -8.83
C ALA A 62 -0.59 6.84 -8.84
N ASP A 63 -0.96 8.11 -8.70
CA ASP A 63 0.01 9.20 -8.59
C ASP A 63 0.56 9.29 -7.16
N LEU A 64 -0.32 9.05 -6.18
CA LEU A 64 0.00 9.02 -4.75
C LEU A 64 -0.43 7.69 -4.14
N LEU A 65 0.40 7.12 -3.28
CA LEU A 65 0.07 5.93 -2.50
C LEU A 65 0.42 6.16 -1.03
N PHE A 66 -0.57 5.93 -0.17
CA PHE A 66 -0.43 5.95 1.28
C PHE A 66 -0.66 4.54 1.82
N ALA A 67 0.28 3.98 2.56
CA ALA A 67 0.13 2.66 3.17
C ALA A 67 0.35 2.71 4.68
N ALA A 68 -0.65 2.26 5.41
CA ALA A 68 -0.60 2.04 6.86
C ALA A 68 -0.47 0.53 7.11
N LEU A 69 0.70 0.09 7.57
CA LEU A 69 1.07 -1.33 7.62
C LEU A 69 1.42 -1.76 9.05
N ALA A 70 0.78 -2.82 9.54
CA ALA A 70 1.24 -3.52 10.74
C ALA A 70 2.68 -3.99 10.54
N GLY A 71 3.55 -3.74 11.53
CA GLY A 71 4.98 -4.07 11.45
C GLY A 71 5.85 -2.99 10.82
N ALA A 72 5.29 -1.87 10.35
CA ALA A 72 6.05 -0.72 9.85
C ALA A 72 6.26 0.38 10.91
N ALA A 73 6.37 0.03 12.20
CA ALA A 73 6.61 0.99 13.28
C ALA A 73 8.01 1.62 13.28
N ASN A 74 8.98 0.96 12.62
CA ASN A 74 10.36 1.42 12.51
C ASN A 74 10.57 2.12 11.16
N THR A 75 11.18 3.31 11.16
CA THR A 75 11.53 4.08 9.96
C THR A 75 12.36 3.28 8.96
N ALA A 76 13.30 2.43 9.42
CA ALA A 76 14.09 1.58 8.52
C ALA A 76 13.24 0.56 7.74
N ILE A 77 12.16 0.06 8.35
CA ILE A 77 11.21 -0.82 7.67
C ILE A 77 10.34 -0.03 6.68
N GLN A 78 9.90 1.18 7.07
CA GLN A 78 9.17 2.07 6.18
C GLN A 78 9.98 2.42 4.94
N GLU A 79 11.25 2.80 5.11
CA GLU A 79 12.19 3.10 4.03
C GLU A 79 12.42 1.89 3.12
N ALA A 80 12.66 0.70 3.69
CA ALA A 80 12.89 -0.51 2.89
C ALA A 80 11.65 -0.92 2.07
N VAL A 81 10.45 -0.75 2.62
CA VAL A 81 9.20 -0.99 1.88
C VAL A 81 8.99 0.08 0.80
N ALA A 82 9.25 1.35 1.11
CA ALA A 82 9.13 2.45 0.15
C ALA A 82 10.11 2.28 -1.02
N GLU A 83 11.36 1.91 -0.77
CA GLU A 83 12.36 1.63 -1.80
C GLU A 83 11.92 0.47 -2.71
N GLY A 84 11.46 -0.63 -2.12
CA GLY A 84 10.96 -1.78 -2.87
C GLY A 84 9.74 -1.45 -3.74
N LEU A 85 8.82 -0.63 -3.23
CA LEU A 85 7.64 -0.19 -3.98
C LEU A 85 8.02 0.82 -5.08
N ALA A 86 8.96 1.73 -4.82
CA ALA A 86 9.42 2.70 -5.82
C ALA A 86 10.06 2.01 -7.04
N ALA A 87 10.71 0.87 -6.85
CA ALA A 87 11.25 0.07 -7.95
C ALA A 87 10.14 -0.55 -8.84
N LEU A 88 8.94 -0.79 -8.29
CA LEU A 88 7.80 -1.38 -8.99
C LEU A 88 6.78 -0.34 -9.48
N LEU A 89 6.75 0.82 -8.85
CA LEU A 89 5.81 1.92 -9.07
C LEU A 89 6.60 3.25 -9.21
N PRO A 90 7.44 3.41 -10.26
CA PRO A 90 8.41 4.50 -10.33
C PRO A 90 7.80 5.90 -10.45
N GLU A 91 6.57 6.01 -10.94
CA GLU A 91 5.86 7.29 -11.11
C GLU A 91 4.96 7.64 -9.91
N THR A 92 4.92 6.79 -8.88
CA THR A 92 4.05 6.95 -7.71
C THR A 92 4.81 7.57 -6.55
N THR A 93 4.28 8.64 -5.97
CA THR A 93 4.78 9.18 -4.70
C THR A 93 4.27 8.34 -3.55
N LEU A 94 5.18 7.86 -2.69
CA LEU A 94 4.89 6.87 -1.65
C LEU A 94 4.99 7.47 -0.24
N TRP A 95 4.02 7.13 0.62
CA TRP A 95 4.11 7.31 2.07
C TRP A 95 3.79 6.02 2.80
N ILE A 96 4.75 5.51 3.56
CA ILE A 96 4.62 4.30 4.37
C ILE A 96 4.60 4.70 5.84
N SER A 97 3.61 4.20 6.57
CA SER A 97 3.46 4.41 8.01
C SER A 97 3.09 3.09 8.68
N THR A 98 3.22 3.06 10.01
CA THR A 98 2.55 2.03 10.81
C THR A 98 1.03 2.18 10.70
N ASP A 99 0.33 1.06 10.83
CA ASP A 99 -1.10 1.07 11.10
C ASP A 99 -1.41 1.73 12.45
N LEU A 100 -2.65 2.20 12.60
CA LEU A 100 -3.12 2.83 13.85
C LEU A 100 -3.23 1.84 15.03
N HIS A 101 -2.89 0.56 14.84
CA HIS A 101 -2.83 -0.45 15.89
C HIS A 101 -1.40 -0.55 16.44
N PRO A 102 -1.05 0.24 17.49
CA PRO A 102 -0.90 -0.38 18.81
C PRO A 102 -1.00 0.63 19.98
N LEU A 103 -2.19 1.08 20.42
CA LEU A 103 -2.33 1.90 21.66
C LEU A 103 -3.68 1.76 22.41
N LEU A 104 -4.55 0.80 22.06
CA LEU A 104 -5.74 0.44 22.85
C LEU A 104 -5.58 -0.94 23.47
#